data_AF-A0A8H4QFN4-F1
#
_entry.id   AF-A0A8H4QFN4-F1
#
_cell.length_a   1.000
_cell.length_b   1.000
_cell.length_c   1.000
_cell.angle_alpha   90.00
_cell.angle_beta   90.00
_cell.angle_gamma   90.00
#
_symmetry.space_group_name_H-M   'P 1'
#
loop_
_entity.id
_entity.type
_entity.pdbx_description
1 polymer ?
#
loop_
_entity_poly.entity_id
_entity_poly.type
_entity_poly.pdbx_seq_one_letter_code
_entity_poly.pdbx_strand_id
1 'polypeptide(L)'
;MSSSDTNIASIPSETRYQMCNPLDMLAIAIVLSGICYGFLAMLFFNCYLLLRRSKPPHPTSRRRSFLLIFIVSMFLLSTGAMVQEIVTLHLNFLKTFGLAPSVATRSFFADIPVTAPIIICGADGLSAWRCLILYEGVSKVRRWALNICLGFLSLASLASTICYYLAQHFNNPSLALLSTFLTPIVNIILACLLAARIFYQQARLSKVLGSPLEPYTKVATMCIESSALIVVVGVACIATTFFDNAWMTLPYSILPHICVISPLLIVYRVAQGRSLEHLPLIGLIPQEEN
;
A
#
# COMPACT_ATOMS: atom_id res chain seq x y z
N MET A 1 64.49 9.08 20.23
CA MET A 1 63.68 9.82 19.25
C MET A 1 63.77 9.09 17.92
N SER A 2 62.77 8.27 17.60
CA SER A 2 62.59 7.72 16.26
C SER A 2 61.09 7.66 16.02
N SER A 3 60.62 8.47 15.07
CA SER A 3 59.25 8.52 14.58
C SER A 3 58.75 7.14 14.18
N SER A 4 57.64 6.72 14.77
CA SER A 4 56.77 5.64 14.27
C SER A 4 55.40 6.23 13.99
N ASP A 5 55.39 7.29 13.18
CA ASP A 5 54.20 7.77 12.49
C ASP A 5 54.20 7.13 11.10
N THR A 6 53.00 6.79 10.61
CA THR A 6 52.64 6.27 9.27
C THR A 6 52.45 4.75 9.18
N ASN A 7 51.21 4.30 9.47
CA ASN A 7 50.49 3.28 8.68
C ASN A 7 49.02 3.16 9.12
N ILE A 8 48.28 4.28 9.15
CA ILE A 8 46.82 4.29 9.37
C ILE A 8 46.06 4.64 8.05
N ALA A 9 46.77 4.83 6.95
CA ALA A 9 46.19 5.31 5.68
C ALA A 9 45.65 4.19 4.75
N SER A 10 45.62 2.92 5.17
CA SER A 10 45.18 1.80 4.32
C SER A 10 44.11 0.94 4.99
N ILE A 11 43.16 1.56 5.69
CA ILE A 11 41.89 0.88 5.98
C ILE A 11 41.10 0.85 4.67
N PRO A 12 40.86 -0.32 4.06
CA PRO A 12 40.16 -0.40 2.78
C PRO A 12 38.78 0.25 2.91
N SER A 13 38.43 1.16 2.00
CA SER A 13 37.08 1.73 1.93
C SER A 13 36.00 0.66 1.69
N GLU A 14 36.38 -0.55 1.29
CA GLU A 14 35.51 -1.72 1.18
C GLU A 14 34.97 -2.20 2.53
N THR A 15 35.67 -2.01 3.64
CA THR A 15 35.23 -2.55 4.95
C THR A 15 34.07 -1.78 5.59
N ARG A 16 33.76 -0.56 5.12
CA ARG A 16 32.62 0.23 5.66
C ARG A 16 31.27 -0.13 5.05
N TYR A 17 31.25 -0.68 3.83
CA TYR A 17 30.01 -1.15 3.20
C TYR A 17 29.63 -2.57 3.62
N GLN A 18 30.58 -3.30 4.23
CA GLN A 18 30.42 -4.71 4.61
C GLN A 18 29.92 -4.93 6.05
N MET A 19 29.61 -3.85 6.80
CA MET A 19 29.26 -3.93 8.23
C MET A 19 27.77 -3.79 8.56
N CYS A 20 26.87 -3.59 7.60
CA CYS A 20 25.45 -3.70 7.95
C CYS A 20 25.07 -5.18 7.85
N ASN A 21 24.96 -5.85 9.00
CA ASN A 21 24.48 -7.22 9.00
C ASN A 21 23.10 -7.23 8.34
N PRO A 22 22.74 -8.26 7.56
CA PRO A 22 21.41 -8.36 6.95
C PRO A 22 20.28 -8.26 7.98
N LEU A 23 20.55 -8.63 9.24
CA LEU A 23 19.67 -8.43 10.38
C LEU A 23 19.42 -6.96 10.72
N ASP A 24 20.44 -6.10 10.66
CA ASP A 24 20.32 -4.68 10.98
C ASP A 24 19.42 -3.99 9.94
N MET A 25 19.58 -4.32 8.65
CA MET A 25 18.71 -3.83 7.58
C MET A 25 17.28 -4.31 7.74
N LEU A 26 17.07 -5.58 8.09
CA LEU A 26 15.75 -6.13 8.35
C LEU A 26 15.08 -5.44 9.55
N ALA A 27 15.83 -5.16 10.61
CA ALA A 27 15.34 -4.41 11.76
C ALA A 27 14.90 -2.99 11.37
N ILE A 28 15.70 -2.28 10.57
CA ILE A 28 15.33 -0.96 10.04
C ILE A 28 14.04 -1.03 9.19
N ALA A 29 13.95 -2.03 8.31
CA ALA A 29 12.76 -2.24 7.48
C ALA A 29 11.50 -2.45 8.33
N ILE A 30 11.59 -3.25 9.40
CA ILE A 30 10.46 -3.53 10.31
C ILE A 30 10.09 -2.31 11.14
N VAL A 31 11.07 -1.51 11.58
CA VAL A 31 10.79 -0.24 12.29
C VAL A 31 10.02 0.71 11.36
N LEU A 32 10.46 0.86 10.10
CA LEU A 32 9.76 1.69 9.11
C LEU A 32 8.37 1.14 8.80
N SER A 33 8.24 -0.18 8.62
CA SER A 33 6.97 -0.88 8.44
C SER A 33 6.02 -0.62 9.62
N GLY A 34 6.53 -0.71 10.85
CA GLY A 34 5.79 -0.40 12.08
C GLY A 34 5.30 1.04 12.15
N ILE A 35 6.09 2.02 11.68
CA ILE A 35 5.67 3.42 11.57
C ILE A 35 4.50 3.54 10.57
N CYS A 36 4.64 2.95 9.38
CA CYS A 36 3.57 2.92 8.38
C CYS A 36 2.30 2.23 8.91
N TYR A 37 2.45 1.12 9.63
CA TYR A 37 1.34 0.44 10.29
C TYR A 37 0.68 1.31 11.36
N GLY A 38 1.44 2.11 12.11
CA GLY A 38 0.90 3.10 13.04
C GLY A 38 0.02 4.14 12.36
N PHE A 39 0.48 4.72 11.24
CA PHE A 39 -0.33 5.62 10.42
C PHE A 39 -1.60 4.95 9.90
N LEU A 40 -1.47 3.72 9.43
CA LEU A 40 -2.60 2.90 9.00
C LEU A 40 -3.63 2.70 10.11
N ALA A 41 -3.19 2.34 11.32
CA ALA A 41 -4.06 2.13 12.47
C ALA A 41 -4.80 3.42 12.85
N MET A 42 -4.09 4.56 12.89
CA MET A 42 -4.71 5.87 13.14
C MET A 42 -5.78 6.19 12.09
N LEU A 43 -5.49 5.98 10.80
CA LEU A 43 -6.47 6.19 9.73
C LEU A 43 -7.66 5.24 9.85
N PHE A 44 -7.43 3.97 10.17
CA PHE A 44 -8.47 2.98 10.41
C PHE A 44 -9.43 3.43 11.52
N PHE A 45 -8.91 3.79 12.69
CA PHE A 45 -9.75 4.23 13.81
C PHE A 45 -10.52 5.52 13.48
N ASN A 46 -9.86 6.49 12.84
CA ASN A 46 -10.51 7.72 12.42
C ASN A 46 -11.63 7.47 11.40
N CYS A 47 -11.39 6.64 10.38
CA CYS A 47 -12.41 6.23 9.41
C CYS A 47 -13.56 5.50 10.10
N TYR A 48 -13.25 4.53 10.96
CA TYR A 48 -14.23 3.72 11.66
C TYR A 48 -15.12 4.57 12.56
N LEU A 49 -14.54 5.48 13.35
CA LEU A 49 -15.28 6.41 14.21
C LEU A 49 -16.12 7.38 13.40
N LEU A 50 -15.56 7.96 12.34
CA LEU A 50 -16.28 8.91 11.48
C LEU A 50 -17.45 8.23 10.78
N LEU A 51 -17.24 7.03 10.23
CA LEU A 51 -18.30 6.22 9.62
C LEU A 51 -19.32 5.79 10.65
N ARG A 52 -18.97 5.50 11.91
CA ARG A 52 -19.94 5.13 12.97
C ARG A 52 -20.74 6.31 13.52
N ARG A 53 -20.13 7.48 13.66
CA ARG A 53 -20.79 8.69 14.19
C ARG A 53 -21.67 9.38 13.16
N SER A 54 -21.36 9.25 11.88
CA SER A 54 -22.16 9.86 10.81
C SER A 54 -23.58 9.26 10.81
N LYS A 55 -24.56 10.04 11.28
CA LYS A 55 -25.99 9.72 11.16
C LYS A 55 -26.38 10.00 9.71
N PRO A 56 -26.78 9.00 8.91
CA PRO A 56 -27.05 9.23 7.50
C PRO A 56 -28.33 10.06 7.33
N PRO A 57 -28.33 11.12 6.52
CA PRO A 57 -29.56 11.82 6.13
C PRO A 57 -30.43 11.00 5.17
N HIS A 58 -29.89 9.93 4.56
CA HIS A 58 -30.63 9.04 3.64
C HIS A 58 -30.28 7.54 3.81
N PRO A 59 -31.25 6.63 3.56
CA PRO A 59 -31.27 5.25 4.07
C PRO A 59 -30.38 4.22 3.34
N THR A 60 -29.20 4.56 2.80
CA THR A 60 -28.33 3.56 2.15
C THR A 60 -27.39 2.83 3.14
N SER A 61 -27.99 2.21 4.17
CA SER A 61 -27.29 1.41 5.19
C SER A 61 -26.33 0.36 4.59
N ARG A 62 -26.71 -0.24 3.44
CA ARG A 62 -25.93 -1.28 2.76
C ARG A 62 -24.54 -0.80 2.29
N ARG A 63 -24.45 0.41 1.73
CA ARG A 63 -23.17 0.98 1.24
C ARG A 63 -22.22 1.29 2.39
N ARG A 64 -22.76 1.75 3.52
CA ARG A 64 -21.98 2.03 4.74
C ARG A 64 -21.44 0.75 5.37
N SER A 65 -22.28 -0.27 5.50
CA SER A 65 -21.85 -1.58 6.02
C SER A 65 -20.76 -2.17 5.13
N PHE A 66 -20.93 -2.11 3.81
CA PHE A 66 -19.92 -2.55 2.86
C PHE A 66 -18.57 -1.83 3.04
N LEU A 67 -18.57 -0.49 3.17
CA LEU A 67 -17.36 0.29 3.43
C LEU A 67 -16.69 -0.06 4.77
N LEU A 68 -17.48 -0.33 5.81
CA LEU A 68 -16.93 -0.75 7.11
C LEU A 68 -16.28 -2.14 7.04
N ILE A 69 -16.96 -3.12 6.44
CA ILE A 69 -16.41 -4.45 6.22
C ILE A 69 -15.10 -4.36 5.43
N PHE A 70 -15.07 -3.51 4.41
CA PHE A 70 -13.89 -3.23 3.61
C PHE A 70 -12.74 -2.62 4.44
N ILE A 71 -12.99 -1.61 5.27
CA ILE A 71 -11.95 -0.97 6.08
C ILE A 71 -11.39 -1.97 7.12
N VAL A 72 -12.24 -2.80 7.70
CA VAL A 72 -11.85 -3.85 8.66
C VAL A 72 -11.04 -4.94 7.98
N SER A 73 -11.47 -5.45 6.82
CA SER A 73 -10.73 -6.50 6.11
C SER A 73 -9.32 -6.01 5.73
N MET A 74 -9.21 -4.77 5.28
CA MET A 74 -7.93 -4.14 4.95
C MET A 74 -6.99 -4.00 6.13
N PHE A 75 -7.52 -3.56 7.27
CA PHE A 75 -6.76 -3.46 8.50
C PHE A 75 -6.28 -4.83 9.00
N LEU A 76 -7.14 -5.86 8.92
CA LEU A 76 -6.79 -7.23 9.30
C LEU A 76 -5.70 -7.81 8.40
N LEU A 77 -5.79 -7.63 7.08
CA LEU A 77 -4.76 -8.08 6.15
C LEU A 77 -3.41 -7.43 6.45
N SER A 78 -3.39 -6.11 6.69
CA SER A 78 -2.14 -5.42 7.03
C SER A 78 -1.58 -5.82 8.40
N THR A 79 -2.44 -6.12 9.37
CA THR A 79 -2.02 -6.69 10.66
C THR A 79 -1.38 -8.06 10.46
N GLY A 80 -1.93 -8.88 9.58
CA GLY A 80 -1.33 -10.16 9.18
C GLY A 80 0.05 -10.02 8.52
N ALA A 81 0.27 -8.99 7.71
CA ALA A 81 1.60 -8.66 7.16
C ALA A 81 2.58 -8.35 8.30
N MET A 82 2.23 -7.42 9.18
CA MET A 82 3.11 -6.99 10.27
C MET A 82 3.47 -8.15 11.20
N VAL A 83 2.50 -9.00 11.56
CA VAL A 83 2.75 -10.19 12.38
C VAL A 83 3.70 -11.15 11.67
N GLN A 84 3.55 -11.36 10.36
CA GLN A 84 4.47 -12.20 9.61
C GLN A 84 5.89 -11.62 9.64
N GLU A 85 6.07 -10.32 9.43
CA GLU A 85 7.38 -9.67 9.45
C GLU A 85 8.08 -9.83 10.81
N ILE A 86 7.35 -9.64 11.91
CA ILE A 86 7.86 -9.82 13.28
C ILE A 86 8.30 -11.29 13.50
N VAL A 87 7.49 -12.25 13.05
CA VAL A 87 7.82 -13.68 13.17
C VAL A 87 9.05 -14.02 12.34
N THR A 88 9.15 -13.52 11.10
CA THR A 88 10.32 -13.72 10.24
C THR A 88 11.59 -13.16 10.88
N LEU A 89 11.55 -11.97 11.47
CA LEU A 89 12.69 -11.40 12.20
C LEU A 89 13.09 -12.27 13.38
N HIS A 90 12.12 -12.69 14.19
CA HIS A 90 12.39 -13.49 15.39
C HIS A 90 13.06 -14.83 15.04
N LEU A 91 12.58 -15.50 13.99
CA LEU A 91 13.15 -16.76 13.51
C LEU A 91 14.55 -16.58 12.92
N ASN A 92 14.76 -15.51 12.14
CA ASN A 92 16.09 -15.16 11.63
C ASN A 92 17.08 -14.88 12.77
N PHE A 93 16.63 -14.18 13.81
CA PHE A 93 17.43 -13.92 15.00
C PHE A 93 17.83 -15.23 15.69
N LEU A 94 16.88 -16.11 16.01
CA LEU A 94 17.16 -17.41 16.64
C LEU A 94 18.14 -18.27 15.81
N LYS A 95 18.00 -18.23 14.48
CA LYS A 95 18.89 -18.94 13.55
C LYS A 95 20.33 -18.43 13.64
N THR A 96 20.53 -17.11 13.73
CA THR A 96 21.87 -16.52 13.85
C THR A 96 22.58 -16.91 15.15
N PHE A 97 21.84 -17.14 16.25
CA PHE A 97 22.43 -17.59 17.52
C PHE A 97 22.61 -19.11 17.63
N GLY A 98 22.30 -19.89 16.58
CA GLY A 98 22.36 -21.35 16.63
C GLY A 98 21.33 -21.98 17.58
N LEU A 99 20.37 -21.19 18.07
CA LEU A 99 19.26 -21.62 18.91
C LEU A 99 18.06 -22.10 18.07
N ALA A 100 18.23 -22.21 16.75
CA ALA A 100 17.17 -22.66 15.86
C ALA A 100 16.70 -24.05 16.29
N PRO A 101 15.41 -24.23 16.65
CA PRO A 101 14.88 -25.53 17.01
C PRO A 101 15.08 -26.48 15.83
N SER A 102 15.88 -27.53 16.03
CA SER A 102 16.33 -28.45 14.99
C SER A 102 15.21 -29.32 14.42
N VAL A 103 14.02 -29.33 15.02
CA VAL A 103 12.94 -30.22 14.64
C VAL A 103 11.58 -29.58 14.93
N ALA A 104 10.68 -29.64 13.95
CA ALA A 104 9.21 -29.52 14.04
C ALA A 104 8.50 -28.18 13.79
N THR A 105 9.04 -26.99 14.09
CA THR A 105 8.35 -25.73 13.70
C THR A 105 8.81 -25.24 12.33
N ARG A 106 8.67 -26.11 11.33
CA ARG A 106 8.53 -25.72 9.92
C ARG A 106 7.17 -25.03 9.77
N SER A 107 7.05 -23.91 10.45
CA SER A 107 5.81 -23.15 10.55
C SER A 107 5.48 -22.71 9.14
N PHE A 108 4.24 -22.88 8.72
CA PHE A 108 3.76 -22.39 7.42
C PHE A 108 4.11 -20.89 7.18
N PHE A 109 4.33 -20.14 8.26
CA PHE A 109 4.73 -18.73 8.30
C PHE A 109 6.25 -18.47 8.26
N ALA A 110 7.08 -19.47 8.51
CA ALA A 110 8.54 -19.34 8.64
C ALA A 110 9.26 -19.44 7.29
N ASP A 111 8.93 -20.47 6.52
CA ASP A 111 9.69 -20.83 5.32
C ASP A 111 9.10 -20.21 4.05
N ILE A 112 7.79 -19.92 4.03
CA ILE A 112 7.14 -19.33 2.88
C ILE A 112 6.30 -18.14 3.37
N PRO A 113 6.53 -16.92 2.89
CA PRO A 113 5.77 -15.75 3.30
C PRO A 113 4.37 -15.75 2.67
N VAL A 114 3.51 -16.73 3.01
CA VAL A 114 2.20 -16.96 2.37
C VAL A 114 1.25 -15.75 2.53
N THR A 115 1.44 -14.96 3.58
CA THR A 115 0.65 -13.75 3.84
C THR A 115 0.90 -12.65 2.80
N ALA A 116 2.14 -12.46 2.34
CA ALA A 116 2.48 -11.36 1.46
C ALA A 116 1.76 -11.43 0.09
N PRO A 117 1.73 -12.57 -0.62
CA PRO A 117 1.00 -12.67 -1.87
C PRO A 117 -0.53 -12.56 -1.71
N ILE A 118 -1.09 -13.07 -0.60
CA ILE A 118 -2.52 -12.90 -0.29
C ILE A 118 -2.84 -11.42 -0.10
N ILE A 119 -1.98 -10.68 0.57
CA ILE A 119 -2.16 -9.24 0.82
C ILE A 119 -2.02 -8.45 -0.48
N ILE A 120 -1.02 -8.75 -1.31
CA ILE A 120 -0.83 -8.11 -2.62
C ILE A 120 -2.06 -8.38 -3.51
N CYS A 121 -2.46 -9.64 -3.63
CA CYS A 121 -3.66 -10.02 -4.36
C CYS A 121 -4.92 -9.31 -3.80
N GLY A 122 -5.03 -9.22 -2.48
CA GLY A 122 -6.12 -8.53 -1.81
C GLY A 122 -6.11 -7.03 -2.13
N ALA A 123 -4.96 -6.37 -2.07
CA ALA A 123 -4.81 -4.96 -2.38
C ALA A 123 -5.14 -4.66 -3.84
N ASP A 124 -4.71 -5.52 -4.76
CA ASP A 124 -4.95 -5.36 -6.20
C ASP A 124 -6.41 -5.61 -6.56
N GLY A 125 -7.00 -6.68 -6.01
CA GLY A 125 -8.42 -6.97 -6.16
C GLY A 125 -9.30 -5.83 -5.65
N LEU A 126 -8.89 -5.18 -4.57
CA LEU A 126 -9.62 -4.05 -4.00
C LEU A 126 -9.41 -2.75 -4.77
N SER A 127 -8.23 -2.52 -5.32
CA SER A 127 -7.99 -1.41 -6.26
C SER A 127 -8.83 -1.57 -7.52
N ALA A 128 -8.92 -2.79 -8.06
CA ALA A 128 -9.78 -3.11 -9.20
C ALA A 128 -11.28 -2.95 -8.87
N TRP A 129 -11.71 -3.42 -7.69
CA TRP A 129 -13.09 -3.26 -7.23
C TRP A 129 -13.50 -1.79 -7.11
N ARG A 130 -12.62 -0.93 -6.59
CA ARG A 130 -12.85 0.52 -6.49
C ARG A 130 -13.02 1.17 -7.85
N CYS A 131 -12.17 0.79 -8.81
CA CYS A 131 -12.35 1.20 -10.20
C CYS A 131 -13.75 0.79 -10.68
N LEU A 132 -14.16 -0.45 -10.46
CA LEU A 132 -15.45 -0.99 -10.91
C LEU A 132 -16.64 -0.20 -10.35
N ILE A 133 -16.65 0.13 -9.06
CA ILE A 133 -17.68 0.98 -8.44
C ILE A 133 -17.70 2.37 -9.08
N LEU A 134 -16.54 2.96 -9.35
CA LEU A 134 -16.44 4.30 -9.93
C LEU A 134 -16.99 4.38 -11.38
N TYR A 135 -17.19 3.23 -12.04
CA TYR A 135 -17.72 3.12 -13.41
C TYR A 135 -19.25 2.97 -13.50
N GLU A 136 -20.00 3.09 -12.40
CA GLU A 136 -21.45 2.82 -12.39
C GLU A 136 -22.28 3.77 -13.29
N GLY A 137 -21.72 4.89 -13.79
CA GLY A 137 -22.44 5.88 -14.61
C GLY A 137 -21.89 6.16 -16.02
N VAL A 138 -21.08 5.24 -16.58
CA VAL A 138 -20.39 5.46 -17.87
C VAL A 138 -20.98 4.57 -18.97
N SER A 139 -20.81 4.96 -20.24
CA SER A 139 -21.25 4.16 -21.39
C SER A 139 -20.77 2.71 -21.32
N LYS A 140 -21.66 1.77 -21.68
CA LYS A 140 -21.46 0.32 -21.54
C LYS A 140 -20.13 -0.14 -22.17
N VAL A 141 -19.81 0.35 -23.37
CA VAL A 141 -18.61 -0.05 -24.13
C VAL A 141 -17.32 0.27 -23.36
N ARG A 142 -17.19 1.49 -22.83
CA ARG A 142 -15.99 1.89 -22.09
C ARG A 142 -15.85 1.07 -20.80
N ARG A 143 -16.96 0.84 -20.10
CA ARG A 143 -17.00 0.00 -18.89
C ARG A 143 -16.50 -1.42 -19.16
N TRP A 144 -16.92 -2.04 -20.26
CA TRP A 144 -16.44 -3.37 -20.64
C TRP A 144 -14.95 -3.39 -20.92
N ALA A 145 -14.43 -2.46 -21.73
CA ALA A 145 -13.00 -2.39 -22.04
C ALA A 145 -12.13 -2.28 -20.78
N LEU A 146 -12.55 -1.47 -19.81
CA LEU A 146 -11.84 -1.29 -18.55
C LEU A 146 -11.96 -2.48 -17.61
N ASN A 147 -13.13 -3.11 -17.54
CA ASN A 147 -13.30 -4.33 -16.76
C ASN A 147 -12.41 -5.45 -17.32
N ILE A 148 -12.28 -5.55 -18.64
CA ILE A 148 -11.36 -6.51 -19.30
C ILE A 148 -9.91 -6.17 -18.93
N CYS A 149 -9.52 -4.90 -19.02
CA CYS A 149 -8.17 -4.45 -18.66
C CYS A 149 -7.84 -4.70 -17.18
N LEU A 150 -8.75 -4.35 -16.26
CA LEU A 150 -8.60 -4.60 -14.83
C LEU A 150 -8.60 -6.10 -14.51
N GLY A 151 -9.44 -6.88 -15.20
CA GLY A 151 -9.45 -8.33 -15.11
C GLY A 151 -8.09 -8.91 -15.51
N PHE A 152 -7.54 -8.48 -16.64
CA PHE A 152 -6.22 -8.89 -17.10
C PHE A 152 -5.11 -8.52 -16.11
N LEU A 153 -5.13 -7.29 -15.56
CA LEU A 153 -4.16 -6.85 -14.55
C LEU A 153 -4.28 -7.66 -13.25
N SER A 154 -5.50 -7.97 -12.81
CA SER A 154 -5.73 -8.81 -11.62
C SER A 154 -5.24 -10.24 -11.83
N LEU A 155 -5.44 -10.80 -13.04
CA LEU A 155 -4.92 -12.11 -13.43
C LEU A 155 -3.39 -12.10 -13.50
N ALA A 156 -2.78 -11.03 -14.02
CA ALA A 156 -1.34 -10.86 -14.06
C ALA A 156 -0.73 -10.76 -12.65
N SER A 157 -1.38 -10.04 -11.73
CA SER A 157 -0.98 -9.99 -10.32
C SER A 157 -1.08 -11.36 -9.65
N LEU A 158 -2.20 -12.06 -9.82
CA LEU A 158 -2.39 -13.44 -9.33
C LEU A 158 -1.32 -14.38 -9.89
N ALA A 159 -1.05 -14.30 -11.19
CA ALA A 159 -0.01 -15.09 -11.83
C ALA A 159 1.38 -14.75 -11.24
N SER A 160 1.69 -13.46 -11.02
CA SER A 160 2.95 -13.04 -10.39
C SER A 160 3.14 -13.62 -8.99
N THR A 161 2.06 -13.64 -8.20
CA THR A 161 1.99 -14.22 -6.85
C THR A 161 2.22 -15.74 -6.89
N ILE A 162 1.56 -16.44 -7.80
CA ILE A 162 1.71 -17.89 -7.96
C ILE A 162 3.14 -18.21 -8.41
N CYS A 163 3.67 -17.46 -9.39
CA CYS A 163 5.05 -17.59 -9.85
C CYS A 163 6.05 -17.38 -8.72
N TYR A 164 5.86 -16.38 -7.87
CA TYR A 164 6.71 -16.17 -6.69
C TYR A 164 6.70 -17.38 -5.76
N TYR A 165 5.52 -17.93 -5.47
CA TYR A 165 5.39 -19.13 -4.63
C TYR A 165 6.09 -20.34 -5.24
N LEU A 166 5.88 -20.59 -6.54
CA LEU A 166 6.54 -21.67 -7.27
C LEU A 166 8.05 -21.46 -7.34
N ALA A 167 8.52 -20.22 -7.44
CA ALA A 167 9.94 -19.90 -7.45
C ALA A 167 10.60 -20.28 -6.13
N GLN A 168 9.97 -19.96 -5.00
CA GLN A 168 10.44 -20.36 -3.68
C GLN A 168 10.38 -21.88 -3.50
N HIS A 169 9.30 -22.52 -3.94
CA HIS A 169 9.10 -23.96 -3.80
C HIS A 169 10.12 -24.78 -4.60
N PHE A 170 10.41 -24.39 -5.83
CA PHE A 170 11.36 -25.08 -6.72
C PHE A 170 12.78 -24.49 -6.67
N ASN A 171 13.02 -23.52 -5.79
CA ASN A 171 14.29 -22.78 -5.70
C ASN A 171 14.78 -22.27 -7.07
N ASN A 172 13.86 -21.71 -7.87
CA ASN A 172 14.12 -21.25 -9.23
C ASN A 172 14.31 -19.72 -9.26
N PRO A 173 15.57 -19.22 -9.29
CA PRO A 173 15.84 -17.78 -9.16
C PRO A 173 15.30 -16.97 -10.34
N SER A 174 15.22 -17.55 -11.53
CA SER A 174 14.68 -16.87 -12.73
C SER A 174 13.20 -16.54 -12.56
N LEU A 175 12.42 -17.46 -11.97
CA LEU A 175 11.00 -17.25 -11.71
C LEU A 175 10.78 -16.24 -10.57
N ALA A 176 11.65 -16.27 -9.56
CA ALA A 176 11.66 -15.28 -8.49
C ALA A 176 11.90 -13.88 -9.06
N LEU A 177 12.96 -13.70 -9.86
CA LEU A 177 13.28 -12.44 -10.50
C LEU A 177 12.12 -11.91 -11.36
N LEU A 178 11.51 -12.77 -12.18
CA LEU A 178 10.35 -12.40 -13.00
C LEU A 178 9.19 -11.90 -12.14
N SER A 179 8.84 -12.62 -11.07
CA SER A 179 7.75 -12.21 -10.17
C SER A 179 8.04 -10.90 -9.45
N THR A 180 9.30 -10.72 -9.01
CA THR A 180 9.80 -9.54 -8.31
C THR A 180 9.65 -8.26 -9.15
N PHE A 181 9.82 -8.33 -10.48
CA PHE A 181 9.57 -7.21 -11.39
C PHE A 181 8.09 -7.06 -11.78
N LEU A 182 7.40 -8.16 -12.05
CA LEU A 182 6.05 -8.12 -12.57
C LEU A 182 5.07 -7.49 -11.58
N THR A 183 5.19 -7.81 -10.29
CA THR A 183 4.32 -7.27 -9.25
C THR A 183 4.36 -5.72 -9.14
N PRO A 184 5.51 -5.05 -8.93
CA PRO A 184 5.55 -3.59 -8.87
C PRO A 184 5.13 -2.93 -10.18
N ILE A 185 5.43 -3.53 -11.34
CA ILE A 185 4.97 -3.00 -12.65
C ILE A 185 3.44 -3.01 -12.72
N VAL A 186 2.80 -4.12 -12.37
CA VAL A 186 1.33 -4.24 -12.34
C VAL A 186 0.73 -3.21 -11.37
N ASN A 187 1.32 -3.03 -10.20
CA ASN A 187 0.86 -2.05 -9.20
C ASN A 187 1.01 -0.59 -9.70
N ILE A 188 2.11 -0.27 -10.37
CA ILE A 188 2.32 1.05 -10.99
C ILE A 188 1.28 1.29 -12.08
N ILE A 189 1.04 0.31 -12.96
CA ILE A 189 0.03 0.42 -14.02
C ILE A 189 -1.37 0.62 -13.41
N LEU A 190 -1.73 -0.18 -12.40
CA LEU A 190 -3.00 -0.05 -11.69
C LEU A 190 -3.15 1.33 -11.03
N ALA A 191 -2.10 1.81 -10.35
CA ALA A 191 -2.09 3.13 -9.71
C ALA A 191 -2.24 4.26 -10.74
N CYS A 192 -1.52 4.19 -11.86
CA CYS A 192 -1.62 5.16 -12.95
C CYS A 192 -3.01 5.15 -13.60
N LEU A 193 -3.61 3.98 -13.84
CA LEU A 193 -4.96 3.88 -14.39
C LEU A 193 -6.01 4.45 -13.43
N LEU A 194 -5.87 4.19 -12.13
CA LEU A 194 -6.74 4.76 -11.09
C LEU A 194 -6.62 6.30 -11.08
N ALA A 195 -5.39 6.82 -11.06
CA ALA A 195 -5.12 8.25 -11.05
C ALA A 195 -5.67 8.94 -12.32
N ALA A 196 -5.30 8.44 -13.50
CA ALA A 196 -5.74 8.96 -14.79
C ALA A 196 -7.27 8.99 -14.90
N ARG A 197 -7.96 7.98 -14.35
CA ARG A 197 -9.41 7.96 -14.33
C ARG A 197 -10.00 9.03 -13.42
N ILE A 198 -9.48 9.18 -12.22
CA ILE A 198 -9.93 10.22 -11.29
C ILE A 198 -9.79 11.57 -11.98
N PHE A 199 -8.63 11.87 -12.54
CA PHE A 199 -8.40 13.09 -13.33
C PHE A 199 -9.38 13.28 -14.49
N TYR A 200 -9.65 12.22 -15.26
CA TYR A 200 -10.59 12.31 -16.36
C TYR A 200 -12.01 12.68 -15.91
N GLN A 201 -12.48 12.06 -14.82
CA GLN A 201 -13.79 12.39 -14.25
C GLN A 201 -13.82 13.82 -13.73
N GLN A 202 -12.70 14.29 -13.18
CA GLN A 202 -12.58 15.65 -12.73
C GLN A 202 -12.67 16.68 -13.85
N ALA A 203 -11.88 16.48 -14.89
CA ALA A 203 -11.87 17.35 -16.05
C ALA A 203 -13.23 17.39 -16.74
N ARG A 204 -14.02 16.30 -16.65
CA ARG A 204 -15.38 16.28 -17.19
C ARG A 204 -16.36 17.04 -16.30
N LEU A 205 -16.29 16.88 -14.98
CA LEU A 205 -17.17 17.59 -14.06
C LEU A 205 -16.90 19.10 -14.06
N SER A 206 -15.64 19.52 -14.13
CA SER A 206 -15.29 20.94 -14.23
C SER A 206 -15.86 21.59 -15.49
N LYS A 207 -15.88 20.87 -16.63
CA LYS A 207 -16.48 21.36 -17.88
C LYS A 207 -17.99 21.52 -17.83
N VAL A 208 -18.70 20.63 -17.12
CA VAL A 208 -20.17 20.66 -17.06
C VAL A 208 -20.67 21.70 -16.06
N LEU A 209 -19.96 21.90 -14.94
CA LEU A 209 -20.41 22.79 -13.87
C LEU A 209 -19.91 24.25 -14.03
N GLY A 210 -19.05 24.54 -15.01
CA GLY A 210 -18.68 25.91 -15.41
C GLY A 210 -17.82 26.70 -14.41
N SER A 211 -17.68 26.22 -13.17
CA SER A 211 -16.85 26.81 -12.12
C SER A 211 -15.98 25.74 -11.45
N PRO A 212 -14.71 26.04 -11.13
CA PRO A 212 -13.88 25.14 -10.34
C PRO A 212 -14.50 24.97 -8.94
N LEU A 213 -15.16 23.85 -8.72
CA LEU A 213 -15.57 23.42 -7.39
C LEU A 213 -14.31 23.15 -6.56
N GLU A 214 -13.90 24.12 -5.75
CA GLU A 214 -12.86 24.00 -4.72
C GLU A 214 -12.90 22.69 -3.91
N PRO A 215 -14.07 22.15 -3.50
CA PRO A 215 -14.08 20.89 -2.75
C PRO A 215 -13.60 19.70 -3.60
N TYR A 216 -13.77 19.75 -4.92
CA TYR A 216 -13.52 18.62 -5.80
C TYR A 216 -12.05 18.54 -6.25
N THR A 217 -11.41 19.69 -6.48
CA THR A 217 -9.95 19.78 -6.69
C THR A 217 -9.19 19.29 -5.47
N LYS A 218 -9.65 19.62 -4.26
CA LYS A 218 -9.05 19.13 -3.01
C LYS A 218 -9.04 17.60 -2.90
N VAL A 219 -10.13 16.93 -3.28
CA VAL A 219 -10.20 15.46 -3.30
C VAL A 219 -9.27 14.88 -4.38
N ALA A 220 -9.13 15.56 -5.52
CA ALA A 220 -8.18 15.17 -6.57
C ALA A 220 -6.75 15.10 -6.07
N THR A 221 -6.30 16.22 -5.49
CA THR A 221 -4.92 16.42 -5.05
C THR A 221 -4.55 15.36 -4.04
N MET A 222 -5.48 14.99 -3.17
CA MET A 222 -5.30 13.91 -2.20
C MET A 222 -5.19 12.52 -2.85
N CYS A 223 -6.00 12.22 -3.86
CA CYS A 223 -5.87 10.97 -4.61
C CYS A 223 -4.53 10.89 -5.33
N ILE A 224 -4.05 12.00 -5.90
CA ILE A 224 -2.77 12.09 -6.60
C ILE A 224 -1.62 11.88 -5.63
N GLU A 225 -1.65 12.54 -4.48
CA GLU A 225 -0.69 12.36 -3.40
C GLU A 225 -0.63 10.88 -2.95
N SER A 226 -1.80 10.25 -2.81
CA SER A 226 -1.91 8.84 -2.40
C SER A 226 -1.43 7.87 -3.49
N SER A 227 -1.68 8.15 -4.77
CA SER A 227 -1.19 7.36 -5.90
C SER A 227 0.32 7.54 -6.11
N ALA A 228 0.85 8.74 -5.86
CA ALA A 228 2.28 9.02 -5.96
C ALA A 228 3.08 8.17 -4.97
N LEU A 229 2.57 7.95 -3.74
CA LEU A 229 3.23 7.07 -2.76
C LEU A 229 3.40 5.63 -3.29
N ILE A 230 2.37 5.07 -3.93
CA ILE A 230 2.44 3.72 -4.51
C ILE A 230 3.48 3.67 -5.62
N VAL A 231 3.50 4.66 -6.50
CA VAL A 231 4.45 4.73 -7.62
C VAL A 231 5.89 4.89 -7.11
N VAL A 232 6.12 5.78 -6.14
CA VAL A 232 7.45 6.00 -5.55
C VAL A 232 7.98 4.71 -4.92
N VAL A 233 7.16 3.99 -4.17
CA VAL A 233 7.58 2.75 -3.50
C VAL A 233 7.74 1.62 -4.53
N GLY A 234 6.88 1.55 -5.55
CA GLY A 234 7.04 0.58 -6.64
C GLY A 234 8.33 0.79 -7.43
N VAL A 235 8.68 2.05 -7.73
CA VAL A 235 9.95 2.40 -8.37
C VAL A 235 11.12 2.09 -7.45
N ALA A 236 11.00 2.35 -6.14
CA ALA A 236 12.03 1.97 -5.17
C ALA A 236 12.23 0.45 -5.11
N CYS A 237 11.15 -0.35 -5.13
CA CYS A 237 11.25 -1.82 -5.24
C CYS A 237 12.06 -2.21 -6.48
N ILE A 238 11.67 -1.70 -7.66
CA ILE A 238 12.37 -1.98 -8.92
C ILE A 238 13.84 -1.56 -8.84
N ALA A 239 14.13 -0.34 -8.36
CA ALA A 239 15.51 0.14 -8.22
C ALA A 239 16.33 -0.78 -7.31
N THR A 240 15.81 -1.17 -6.14
CA THR A 240 16.53 -2.04 -5.21
C THR A 240 16.85 -3.42 -5.78
N THR A 241 16.08 -3.91 -6.76
CA THR A 241 16.37 -5.19 -7.42
C THR A 241 17.57 -5.13 -8.36
N PHE A 242 17.92 -3.95 -8.86
CA PHE A 242 19.11 -3.76 -9.70
C PHE A 242 20.40 -3.60 -8.90
N PHE A 243 20.30 -3.18 -7.64
CA PHE A 243 21.47 -2.84 -6.83
C PHE A 243 22.05 -4.02 -6.04
N ASP A 244 21.54 -5.25 -6.19
CA ASP A 244 22.03 -6.50 -5.57
C ASP A 244 22.50 -6.33 -4.10
N ASN A 245 21.69 -5.62 -3.31
CA ASN A 245 22.06 -5.20 -1.96
C ASN A 245 20.99 -5.62 -0.95
N ALA A 246 21.40 -5.70 0.32
CA ALA A 246 20.53 -5.92 1.48
C ALA A 246 19.35 -4.93 1.57
N TRP A 247 19.40 -3.80 0.84
CA TRP A 247 18.32 -2.82 0.72
C TRP A 247 17.05 -3.34 0.04
N MET A 248 17.10 -4.50 -0.63
CA MET A 248 15.91 -5.08 -1.27
C MET A 248 14.79 -5.37 -0.28
N THR A 249 15.07 -5.70 0.98
CA THR A 249 14.00 -6.06 1.94
C THR A 249 13.15 -4.85 2.36
N LEU A 250 13.73 -3.65 2.36
CA LEU A 250 13.10 -2.45 2.90
C LEU A 250 11.83 -2.03 2.15
N PRO A 251 11.84 -1.77 0.82
CA PRO A 251 10.65 -1.30 0.14
C PRO A 251 9.56 -2.39 0.04
N TYR A 252 9.94 -3.67 0.01
CA TYR A 252 8.99 -4.79 0.02
C TYR A 252 8.22 -4.90 1.34
N SER A 253 8.86 -4.62 2.47
CA SER A 253 8.18 -4.59 3.78
C SER A 253 7.18 -3.44 3.90
N ILE A 254 7.51 -2.27 3.34
CA ILE A 254 6.66 -1.08 3.43
C ILE A 254 5.48 -1.12 2.44
N LEU A 255 5.68 -1.74 1.27
CA LEU A 255 4.70 -1.82 0.17
C LEU A 255 3.28 -2.25 0.61
N PRO A 256 3.06 -3.35 1.35
CA PRO A 256 1.72 -3.78 1.74
C PRO A 256 1.00 -2.73 2.59
N HIS A 257 1.71 -2.01 3.47
CA HIS A 257 1.12 -0.95 4.30
C HIS A 257 0.71 0.25 3.45
N ILE A 258 1.55 0.70 2.51
CA ILE A 258 1.25 1.83 1.64
C ILE A 258 0.07 1.53 0.69
N CYS A 259 0.00 0.30 0.17
CA CYS A 259 -1.12 -0.17 -0.63
C CYS A 259 -2.46 -0.13 0.12
N VAL A 260 -2.47 -0.21 1.45
CA VAL A 260 -3.68 -0.10 2.29
C VAL A 260 -3.95 1.33 2.76
N ILE A 261 -2.89 2.12 3.01
CA ILE A 261 -3.02 3.53 3.41
C ILE A 261 -3.71 4.37 2.33
N SER A 262 -3.27 4.24 1.08
CA SER A 262 -3.84 4.97 -0.06
C SER A 262 -5.37 4.81 -0.15
N PRO A 263 -5.92 3.59 -0.15
CA PRO A 263 -7.35 3.41 -0.21
C PRO A 263 -8.11 3.95 1.02
N LEU A 264 -7.52 3.93 2.22
CA LEU A 264 -8.14 4.45 3.44
C LEU A 264 -8.13 5.98 3.49
N LEU A 265 -7.08 6.64 3.00
CA LEU A 265 -7.03 8.11 2.90
C LEU A 265 -8.21 8.65 2.08
N ILE A 266 -8.53 7.99 0.97
CA ILE A 266 -9.69 8.37 0.14
C ILE A 266 -10.99 8.24 0.94
N VAL A 267 -11.19 7.12 1.65
CA VAL A 267 -12.41 6.90 2.45
C VAL A 267 -12.52 7.91 3.59
N TYR A 268 -11.41 8.16 4.30
CA TYR A 268 -11.34 9.15 5.36
C TYR A 268 -11.80 10.52 4.88
N ARG A 269 -11.30 10.96 3.72
CA ARG A 269 -11.61 12.27 3.15
C ARG A 269 -13.04 12.38 2.64
N VAL A 270 -13.55 11.35 1.97
CA VAL A 270 -14.96 11.29 1.55
C VAL A 270 -15.89 11.35 2.76
N ALA A 271 -15.55 10.66 3.84
CA ALA A 271 -16.29 10.72 5.09
C ALA A 271 -16.19 12.11 5.76
N GLN A 272 -15.02 12.77 5.68
CA GLN A 272 -14.81 14.10 6.23
C GLN A 272 -15.61 15.18 5.47
N GLY A 273 -15.66 15.09 4.12
CA GLY A 273 -16.42 16.03 3.28
C GLY A 273 -17.92 16.04 3.58
N ARG A 274 -18.50 14.88 3.93
CA ARG A 274 -19.91 14.77 4.33
C ARG A 274 -20.23 15.39 5.69
N SER A 275 -19.23 15.49 6.58
CA SER A 275 -19.41 16.13 7.87
C SER A 275 -19.50 17.65 7.77
N LEU A 276 -18.85 18.23 6.75
CA LEU A 276 -18.85 19.68 6.51
C LEU A 276 -20.16 20.16 5.87
N GLU A 277 -20.79 19.35 5.02
CA GLU A 277 -22.10 19.66 4.43
C GLU A 277 -23.22 19.72 5.47
N HIS A 278 -23.05 19.04 6.61
CA HIS A 278 -23.98 19.10 7.73
C HIS A 278 -23.69 20.23 8.73
N LEU A 279 -22.62 21.01 8.57
CA LEU A 279 -22.45 22.27 9.28
C LEU A 279 -23.39 23.28 8.59
N PRO A 280 -24.56 23.56 9.17
CA PRO A 280 -25.58 24.29 8.45
C PRO A 280 -25.07 25.72 8.24
N LEU A 281 -25.49 26.30 7.12
CA LEU A 281 -25.62 27.74 6.87
C LEU A 281 -26.47 28.49 7.94
N ILE A 282 -26.54 28.01 9.18
CA ILE A 282 -27.18 28.62 10.35
C ILE A 282 -26.59 30.00 10.69
N GLY A 283 -25.41 30.35 10.16
CA GLY A 283 -24.77 31.64 10.44
C GLY A 283 -24.88 32.72 9.35
N LEU A 284 -25.49 32.44 8.18
CA LEU A 284 -25.43 33.37 7.03
C LEU A 284 -26.80 33.71 6.41
N ILE A 285 -27.90 33.51 7.15
CA ILE A 285 -29.08 34.33 6.90
C ILE A 285 -28.91 35.56 7.78
N PRO A 286 -28.51 36.74 7.25
CA PRO A 286 -28.62 37.96 8.01
C PRO A 286 -30.08 38.09 8.44
N GLN A 287 -30.30 38.12 9.75
CA GLN A 287 -31.58 38.56 10.29
C GLN A 287 -31.74 40.01 9.80
N GLU A 288 -32.60 40.23 8.81
CA GLU A 288 -33.16 41.57 8.57
C GLU A 288 -33.90 41.95 9.85
N GLU A 289 -33.25 42.79 10.67
CA GLU A 289 -33.88 43.50 11.77
C GLU A 289 -34.99 44.40 11.20
N ASN A 290 -36.17 44.26 11.79
CA ASN A 290 -37.37 45.04 11.52
C ASN A 290 -37.69 45.88 12.77
#